data_AF-A0A534DJT5-F1
#
_entry.id   AF-A0A534DJT5-F1
#
_cell.length_a   1.000
_cell.length_b   1.000
_cell.length_c   1.000
_cell.angle_alpha   90.00
_cell.angle_beta   90.00
_cell.angle_gamma   90.00
#
_symmetry.space_group_name_H-M   'P 1'
#
loop_
_entity.id
_entity.type
_entity.pdbx_description
1 polymer ?
#
loop_
_entity_poly.entity_id
_entity_poly.type
_entity_poly.pdbx_seq_one_letter_code
_entity_poly.pdbx_strand_id
1 'polypeptide(L)' 'MSTAWEQIEAAALSLARSGPIKDRLADAYRNHLALVNPEELPAALRAEFRACHETLTRERPLPGEDAVRATVRKMSNQDA' A
#
# COMPACT_ATOMS: atom_id res chain seq x y z
N MET A 1 14.00 4.60 -16.63
CA MET A 1 13.73 4.65 -15.19
C MET A 1 12.79 3.51 -14.87
N SER A 2 13.06 2.71 -13.85
CA SER A 2 12.11 1.70 -13.38
C SER A 2 10.92 2.41 -12.77
N THR A 3 9.78 2.38 -13.45
CA THR A 3 8.50 2.94 -12.98
C THR A 3 8.17 2.45 -11.56
N ALA A 4 8.56 1.23 -11.21
CA ALA A 4 8.45 0.68 -9.87
C ALA A 4 9.12 1.54 -8.77
N TRP A 5 10.30 2.11 -9.03
CA TRP A 5 11.05 2.89 -8.03
C TRP A 5 10.44 4.27 -7.82
N GLU A 6 9.98 4.91 -8.90
CA GLU A 6 9.24 6.18 -8.84
C GLU A 6 7.93 6.01 -8.05
N GLN A 7 7.26 4.88 -8.22
CA GLN A 7 6.05 4.57 -7.46
C GLN A 7 6.34 4.31 -5.98
N ILE A 8 7.43 3.63 -5.65
CA ILE A 8 7.82 3.44 -4.24
C ILE A 8 8.20 4.78 -3.58
N GLU A 9 8.93 5.64 -4.29
CA GLU A 9 9.25 6.99 -3.82
C GLU A 9 7.98 7.81 -3.58
N ALA A 10 7.06 7.81 -4.54
CA ALA A 10 5.79 8.53 -4.41
C ALA A 10 4.92 7.99 -3.26
N ALA A 11 4.88 6.66 -3.06
CA ALA A 11 4.22 6.04 -1.92
C ALA A 11 4.83 6.52 -0.59
N ALA A 12 6.16 6.55 -0.48
CA ALA A 12 6.86 7.02 0.71
C ALA A 12 6.56 8.50 1.00
N LEU A 13 6.49 9.33 -0.04
CA LEU A 13 6.10 10.74 0.10
C LEU A 13 4.65 10.88 0.57
N SER A 14 3.71 10.08 0.04
CA SER A 14 2.32 10.08 0.50
C SER A 14 2.19 9.66 1.97
N LEU A 15 3.00 8.68 2.41
CA LEU A 15 3.08 8.26 3.81
C LEU A 15 3.70 9.34 4.72
N ALA A 16 4.58 10.19 4.21
CA ALA A 16 5.24 11.26 4.98
C ALA A 16 4.39 12.53 5.13
N ARG A 17 3.31 12.69 4.34
CA ARG A 17 2.42 13.87 4.42
C ARG A 17 1.68 13.95 5.75
N SER A 18 1.11 15.10 6.06
CA SER A 18 0.21 15.26 7.21
C SER A 18 -1.15 14.61 6.96
N GLY A 19 -1.76 14.06 8.01
CA GLY A 19 -3.11 13.51 7.97
C GLY A 19 -3.24 12.21 8.77
N PRO A 20 -4.46 11.65 8.89
CA PRO A 20 -4.66 10.36 9.54
C PRO A 20 -3.80 9.27 8.89
N ILE A 21 -3.03 8.51 9.68
CA ILE A 21 -2.12 7.46 9.19
C ILE A 21 -2.82 6.49 8.23
N LYS A 22 -4.05 6.10 8.57
CA LYS A 22 -4.90 5.21 7.77
C LYS A 22 -5.25 5.77 6.40
N ASP A 23 -5.57 7.05 6.31
CA ASP A 23 -5.86 7.67 5.01
C ASP A 23 -4.60 7.77 4.16
N ARG A 24 -3.47 8.11 4.77
CA ARG A 24 -2.16 8.15 4.09
C ARG A 24 -1.76 6.77 3.57
N LEU A 25 -1.98 5.72 4.36
CA LEU A 25 -1.69 4.34 3.99
C LEU A 25 -2.57 3.88 2.82
N ALA A 26 -3.87 4.14 2.89
CA ALA A 26 -4.80 3.81 1.81
C ALA A 26 -4.44 4.58 0.53
N ASP A 27 -4.08 5.85 0.63
CA ASP A 27 -3.68 6.69 -0.51
C ASP A 27 -2.37 6.21 -1.16
N ALA A 28 -1.32 6.02 -0.36
CA ALA A 28 -0.01 5.55 -0.81
C ALA A 28 -0.12 4.20 -1.54
N TYR A 29 -0.95 3.30 -1.00
CA TYR A 29 -1.14 2.01 -1.65
C TYR A 29 -1.90 2.14 -2.97
N ARG A 30 -3.07 2.80 -2.98
CA ARG A 30 -3.95 2.85 -4.16
C ARG A 30 -3.33 3.60 -5.33
N ASN A 31 -2.64 4.69 -5.05
CA ASN A 31 -2.11 5.56 -6.10
C ASN A 31 -0.72 5.15 -6.57
N HIS A 32 0.01 4.33 -5.78
CA HIS A 32 1.40 4.03 -6.06
C HIS A 32 1.74 2.56 -5.93
N LEU A 33 1.64 1.96 -4.74
CA LEU A 33 2.11 0.57 -4.52
C LEU A 33 1.33 -0.45 -5.36
N ALA A 34 0.03 -0.26 -5.56
CA ALA A 34 -0.80 -1.14 -6.39
C ALA A 34 -0.39 -1.17 -7.88
N LEU A 35 0.40 -0.18 -8.33
CA LEU A 35 0.86 -0.04 -9.71
C LEU A 35 2.28 -0.64 -9.92
N VAL A 36 2.94 -1.07 -8.84
CA VAL A 36 4.27 -1.67 -8.90
C VAL A 36 4.15 -3.15 -9.27
N ASN A 37 4.84 -3.58 -10.33
CA ASN A 37 5.00 -4.99 -10.60
C ASN A 37 6.11 -5.58 -9.70
N PRO A 38 5.83 -6.55 -8.83
CA PRO A 38 6.82 -7.14 -7.94
C PRO A 38 8.04 -7.72 -8.67
N GLU A 39 7.90 -8.16 -9.92
CA GLU A 39 9.01 -8.73 -10.69
C GLU A 39 10.06 -7.69 -11.11
N GLU A 40 9.69 -6.39 -11.12
CA GLU A 40 10.61 -5.28 -11.38
C GLU A 40 11.46 -4.93 -10.15
N LEU A 41 11.12 -5.47 -8.98
CA LEU A 41 11.84 -5.24 -7.74
C LEU A 41 13.05 -6.18 -7.61
N PRO A 42 14.10 -5.77 -6.87
CA PRO A 42 15.17 -6.67 -6.45
C PRO A 42 14.61 -7.92 -5.75
N ALA A 43 15.16 -9.09 -6.05
CA ALA A 43 14.66 -10.39 -5.55
C ALA A 43 14.49 -10.42 -4.02
N ALA A 44 15.39 -9.76 -3.28
CA ALA A 44 15.33 -9.65 -1.82
C ALA A 44 14.05 -8.95 -1.31
N LEU A 45 13.53 -7.97 -2.04
CA LEU A 45 12.37 -7.17 -1.63
C LEU A 45 11.03 -7.75 -2.10
N ARG A 46 11.04 -8.69 -3.06
CA ARG A 46 9.79 -9.22 -3.66
C ARG A 46 8.90 -9.91 -2.62
N ALA A 47 9.51 -10.67 -1.71
CA ALA A 47 8.78 -11.40 -0.68
C ALA A 47 8.09 -10.42 0.30
N GLU A 48 8.84 -9.43 0.79
CA GLU A 48 8.32 -8.41 1.70
C GLU A 48 7.23 -7.55 1.03
N PHE A 49 7.44 -7.19 -0.23
CA PHE A 49 6.47 -6.41 -1.00
C PHE A 49 5.15 -7.19 -1.21
N ARG A 50 5.24 -8.48 -1.55
CA ARG A 50 4.05 -9.35 -1.68
C ARG A 50 3.33 -9.51 -0.34
N ALA A 51 4.06 -9.74 0.75
CA ALA A 51 3.48 -9.83 2.09
C ALA A 51 2.77 -8.53 2.50
N CYS A 52 3.34 -7.38 2.17
CA CYS A 52 2.69 -6.07 2.37
C CYS A 52 1.39 -5.97 1.57
N HIS A 53 1.42 -6.32 0.28
CA HIS A 53 0.24 -6.30 -0.58
C HIS A 53 -0.86 -7.22 -0.06
N GLU A 54 -0.54 -8.46 0.27
CA GLU A 54 -1.49 -9.43 0.84
C GLU A 54 -2.10 -8.91 2.13
N THR A 55 -1.27 -8.40 3.05
CA THR A 55 -1.72 -7.84 4.33
C THR A 55 -2.70 -6.69 4.11
N LEU A 56 -2.40 -5.79 3.17
CA LEU A 56 -3.22 -4.61 2.88
C LEU A 56 -4.49 -4.92 2.09
N THR A 57 -4.60 -6.08 1.45
CA THR A 57 -5.80 -6.48 0.69
C THR A 57 -6.56 -7.67 1.29
N ARG A 58 -6.22 -8.08 2.52
CA ARG A 58 -6.75 -9.32 3.12
C ARG A 58 -8.24 -9.25 3.44
N GLU A 59 -8.76 -8.06 3.77
CA GLU A 59 -10.15 -7.92 4.19
C GLU A 59 -11.09 -7.79 3.00
N ARG A 60 -12.24 -8.46 3.10
CA ARG A 60 -13.28 -8.38 2.07
C ARG A 60 -13.94 -6.99 2.10
N PRO A 61 -14.01 -6.28 0.95
CA PRO A 61 -14.67 -4.99 0.87
C PRO A 61 -16.19 -5.08 0.97
N LEU A 62 -16.79 -4.06 1.59
CA LEU A 62 -18.20 -3.71 1.49
C LEU A 62 -18.53 -3.09 0.10
N PRO A 63 -19.82 -3.04 -0.30
CA PRO A 63 -20.21 -2.35 -1.54
C PRO A 63 -19.73 -0.90 -1.56
N GLY A 64 -18.94 -0.53 -2.58
CA GLY A 64 -18.41 0.82 -2.77
C GLY A 64 -17.05 1.11 -2.12
N GLU A 65 -16.42 0.13 -1.45
CA GLU A 65 -15.04 0.25 -0.96
C GLU A 65 -14.10 -0.73 -1.69
N ASP A 66 -12.79 -0.45 -1.67
CA ASP A 66 -11.76 -1.40 -2.12
C ASP A 66 -11.18 -2.20 -0.93
N ALA A 67 -10.47 -3.30 -1.23
CA ALA A 67 -9.92 -4.20 -0.21
C ALA A 67 -8.94 -3.52 0.75
N VAL A 68 -8.27 -2.45 0.29
CA VAL A 68 -7.33 -1.68 1.11
C VAL A 68 -8.10 -0.82 2.09
N ARG A 69 -9.12 -0.12 1.62
CA ARG A 69 -10.03 0.65 2.47
C ARG A 69 -10.69 -0.25 3.52
N ALA A 70 -11.10 -1.45 3.12
CA ALA A 70 -11.66 -2.46 4.03
C ALA A 70 -10.66 -2.91 5.10
N THR A 71 -9.41 -3.16 4.70
CA THR A 71 -8.35 -3.59 5.60
C THR A 71 -7.95 -2.49 6.56
N VAL A 72 -7.67 -1.30 6.05
CA VAL A 72 -7.31 -0.10 6.82
C VAL A 72 -8.41 0.26 7.82
N ARG A 73 -9.68 0.10 7.45
CA ARG A 73 -10.82 0.32 8.35
C ARG A 73 -10.78 -0.60 9.58
N LYS A 74 -10.34 -1.85 9.41
CA LYS A 74 -10.21 -2.83 10.52
C LYS A 74 -8.87 -2.78 11.26
N MET A 75 -7.84 -2.21 10.63
CA MET A 75 -6.51 -2.02 11.23
C MET A 75 -6.61 -1.11 12.45
N SER A 76 -5.84 -1.34 13.51
CA SER A 76 -5.74 -0.35 14.60
C SER A 76 -4.84 0.83 14.19
N ASN A 77 -4.79 1.91 14.97
CA ASN A 77 -3.80 2.97 14.71
C ASN A 77 -2.37 2.56 15.11
N GLN A 78 -2.21 1.53 15.94
CA GLN A 78 -0.89 1.03 16.36
C GLN A 78 -0.30 0.07 15.33
N ASP A 79 -1.15 -0.63 14.58
CA ASP A 79 -0.75 -1.52 13.49
C ASP A 79 -0.45 -0.77 12.18
N ALA A 80 -0.81 0.52 12.10
CA ALA A 80 -0.68 1.38 10.92
C ALA A 80 0.58 2.25 11.00
#